data_AF-A0A2P5C1R8-F1
#
_entry.id   AF-A0A2P5C1R8-F1
#
_cell.length_a   1.000
_cell.length_b   1.000
_cell.length_c   1.000
_cell.angle_alpha   90.00
_cell.angle_beta   90.00
_cell.angle_gamma   90.00
#
_symmetry.space_group_name_H-M   'P 1'
#
loop_
_entity.id
_entity.type
_entity.pdbx_description
1 polymer ?
#
loop_
_entity_poly.entity_id
_entity_poly.type
_entity_poly.pdbx_seq_one_letter_code
_entity_poly.pdbx_strand_id
1 'polypeptide(L)'
;MMSYIHNLKDQDAISLVCRHWYKLDALTPKYIVIALYYTATPNRLQSHLGYLESLKLNEKPRASMFNLIPEDWGGYVMPWATAIS
;
A
#
# COMPACT_ATOMS: atom_id res chain seq x y z
N MET A 1 5.41 -18.54 -10.49
CA MET A 1 3.94 -18.72 -10.37
C MET A 1 3.29 -17.43 -9.88
N MET A 2 3.59 -16.95 -8.66
CA MET A 2 3.06 -15.66 -8.17
C MET A 2 3.41 -14.45 -9.05
N SER A 3 4.57 -14.46 -9.72
CA SER A 3 5.03 -13.38 -10.62
C SER A 3 4.12 -13.11 -11.83
N TYR A 4 3.19 -14.01 -12.17
CA TYR A 4 2.26 -13.85 -13.30
C TYR A 4 0.91 -13.25 -12.88
N ILE A 5 0.72 -13.02 -11.58
CA ILE A 5 -0.53 -12.53 -11.01
C ILE A 5 -0.35 -11.05 -10.72
N HIS A 6 -0.84 -10.22 -11.64
CA HIS A 6 -0.68 -8.76 -11.56
C HIS A 6 -1.86 -8.07 -10.89
N ASN A 7 -2.98 -8.77 -10.71
CA ASN A 7 -4.15 -8.23 -10.06
C ASN A 7 -4.00 -8.33 -8.53
N LEU A 8 -4.03 -7.19 -7.85
CA LEU A 8 -3.97 -7.08 -6.40
C LEU A 8 -5.03 -7.95 -5.70
N LYS A 9 -6.25 -8.03 -6.24
CA LYS A 9 -7.32 -8.84 -5.64
C LYS A 9 -7.00 -10.33 -5.66
N ASP A 10 -6.33 -10.79 -6.71
CA ASP A 10 -5.96 -12.20 -6.85
C ASP A 10 -4.77 -12.53 -5.95
N GLN A 11 -3.81 -11.59 -5.80
CA GLN A 11 -2.73 -11.72 -4.82
C GLN A 11 -3.26 -11.79 -3.38
N ASP A 12 -4.23 -10.94 -3.02
CA ASP A 12 -4.86 -10.96 -1.70
C ASP A 12 -5.55 -12.31 -1.43
N ALA A 13 -6.29 -12.84 -2.41
CA ALA A 13 -6.94 -14.14 -2.26
C ALA A 13 -5.95 -15.28 -2.05
N ILE A 14 -4.82 -15.25 -2.76
CA ILE A 14 -3.73 -16.23 -2.68
C ILE A 14 -3.05 -16.21 -1.31
N SER A 15 -2.82 -15.02 -0.77
CA SER A 15 -2.24 -14.82 0.55
C SER A 15 -3.08 -15.47 1.68
N LEU A 16 -4.39 -15.63 1.47
CA LEU A 16 -5.32 -16.22 2.44
C LEU A 16 -5.44 -17.75 2.38
N VAL A 17 -4.86 -18.42 1.37
CA VAL A 17 -5.01 -19.88 1.18
C VAL A 17 -4.31 -20.66 2.29
N CYS A 18 -3.04 -20.37 2.56
CA CYS A 18 -2.28 -20.97 3.66
C CYS A 18 -1.03 -20.15 4.02
N ARG A 19 -0.41 -20.47 5.17
CA ARG A 19 0.81 -19.77 5.63
C ARG A 19 1.99 -19.86 4.66
N HIS A 20 2.11 -20.94 3.91
CA HIS A 20 3.18 -21.09 2.92
C HIS A 20 2.98 -20.11 1.75
N TRP A 21 1.74 -19.98 1.27
CA TRP A 21 1.38 -19.08 0.19
C TRP A 21 1.50 -17.62 0.62
N TYR A 22 1.09 -17.28 1.84
CA TYR A 22 1.35 -15.97 2.45
C TYR A 22 2.83 -15.57 2.41
N LYS A 23 3.73 -16.50 2.79
CA LYS A 23 5.18 -16.23 2.77
C LYS A 23 5.72 -16.05 1.35
N LEU A 24 5.26 -16.85 0.39
CA LEU A 24 5.69 -16.72 -1.00
C LEU A 24 5.19 -15.43 -1.65
N ASP A 25 3.95 -15.04 -1.35
CA ASP A 25 3.35 -13.79 -1.81
C ASP A 25 4.06 -12.56 -1.23
N ALA A 26 4.46 -12.60 0.04
CA ALA A 26 5.26 -11.54 0.66
C ALA A 26 6.66 -11.36 0.03
N LEU A 27 7.20 -12.39 -0.63
CA LEU A 27 8.47 -12.31 -1.36
C LEU A 27 8.30 -11.78 -2.80
N THR A 28 7.07 -11.57 -3.26
CA THR A 28 6.83 -11.01 -4.58
C THR A 28 6.79 -9.49 -4.56
N PRO A 29 7.40 -8.81 -5.54
CA PRO A 29 7.33 -7.36 -5.66
C PRO A 29 5.89 -6.90 -5.89
N LYS A 30 5.45 -5.89 -5.13
CA LYS A 30 4.08 -5.36 -5.20
C LYS A 30 4.02 -3.88 -5.57
N TYR A 31 2.98 -3.57 -6.34
CA TYR A 31 2.59 -2.22 -6.74
C TYR A 31 1.32 -1.85 -5.97
N ILE A 32 1.41 -0.91 -5.04
CA ILE A 32 0.28 -0.59 -4.15
C ILE A 32 -0.14 0.86 -4.33
N VAL A 33 -1.46 1.06 -4.39
CA VAL A 33 -2.08 2.37 -4.36
C VAL A 33 -2.72 2.58 -2.99
N ILE A 34 -2.21 3.53 -2.22
CA ILE A 34 -2.83 3.93 -0.95
C ILE A 34 -3.78 5.07 -1.27
N ALA A 35 -5.07 4.76 -1.19
CA ALA A 35 -6.11 5.73 -1.51
C ALA A 35 -6.30 6.81 -0.44
N LEU A 36 -5.93 6.52 0.81
CA LEU A 36 -6.10 7.38 1.98
C LEU A 36 -4.90 7.18 2.91
N TYR A 37 -4.19 8.25 3.24
CA TYR A 37 -2.96 8.20 4.04
C TYR A 37 -3.11 7.56 5.43
N TYR A 38 -4.34 7.48 5.97
CA TYR A 38 -4.63 7.01 7.33
C TYR A 38 -5.09 5.55 7.40
N THR A 39 -5.34 4.89 6.26
CA THR A 39 -5.87 3.52 6.27
C THR A 39 -4.84 2.48 6.65
N ALA A 40 -3.55 2.81 6.53
CA ALA A 40 -2.45 1.95 6.91
C ALA A 40 -1.26 2.78 7.41
N THR A 41 -0.48 2.22 8.32
CA THR A 41 0.82 2.78 8.69
C THR A 41 1.93 2.16 7.83
N PRO A 42 2.96 2.92 7.47
CA PRO A 42 4.06 2.41 6.63
C PRO A 42 4.72 1.15 7.19
N ASN A 43 4.96 1.09 8.51
CA ASN A 43 5.51 -0.09 9.18
C ASN A 43 4.62 -1.33 9.02
N ARG A 44 3.30 -1.17 9.15
CA ARG A 44 2.35 -2.27 8.99
C ARG A 44 2.35 -2.77 7.55
N LEU A 45 2.45 -1.85 6.58
CA LEU A 45 2.53 -2.17 5.17
C LEU A 45 3.81 -2.96 4.86
N GLN A 46 4.97 -2.49 5.30
CA GLN A 46 6.26 -3.18 5.14
C GLN A 46 6.23 -4.59 5.73
N SER A 47 5.75 -4.73 6.96
CA SER A 47 5.71 -6.02 7.67
C SER A 47 4.83 -7.06 6.97
N HIS A 48 3.80 -6.62 6.25
CA HIS A 48 2.84 -7.49 5.58
C HIS A 48 3.21 -7.76 4.12
N LEU A 49 3.88 -6.81 3.46
CA LEU A 49 4.04 -6.83 2.00
C LEU A 49 5.46 -7.14 1.54
N GLY A 50 6.43 -7.24 2.44
CA GLY A 50 7.77 -7.81 2.23
C GLY A 50 8.63 -7.07 1.20
N TYR A 51 8.23 -7.05 -0.07
CA TYR A 51 8.84 -6.30 -1.16
C TYR A 51 7.84 -5.34 -1.83
N LEU A 52 7.99 -4.05 -1.53
CA LEU A 52 7.32 -2.95 -2.24
C LEU A 52 8.20 -2.47 -3.39
N GLU A 53 7.74 -2.64 -4.63
CA GLU A 53 8.45 -2.14 -5.82
C GLU A 53 8.02 -0.72 -6.17
N SER A 54 6.72 -0.44 -6.00
CA SER A 54 6.16 0.86 -6.32
C SER A 54 5.03 1.22 -5.36
N LEU A 55 5.05 2.46 -4.88
CA LEU A 55 4.00 3.02 -4.07
C LEU A 55 3.40 4.25 -4.77
N LYS A 56 2.08 4.21 -4.98
CA LYS A 56 1.31 5.38 -5.38
C LYS A 56 0.50 5.88 -4.18
N LEU A 57 0.84 7.09 -3.73
CA LEU A 57 0.08 7.81 -2.72
C LEU A 57 -0.92 8.71 -3.46
N ASN A 58 -2.23 8.50 -3.21
CA ASN A 58 -3.21 9.46 -3.71
C ASN A 58 -3.06 10.77 -2.96
N GLU A 59 -3.26 11.90 -3.63
CA GLU A 59 -3.21 13.22 -3.01
C GLU A 59 -4.37 13.45 -2.05
N LYS A 60 -4.52 14.70 -1.59
CA LYS A 60 -5.72 15.10 -0.84
C LYS A 60 -6.98 14.63 -1.61
N PRO A 61 -7.99 14.10 -0.89
CA PRO A 61 -9.19 13.53 -1.46
C PRO A 61 -9.95 14.65 -2.11
N ARG A 62 -10.85 14.28 -3.02
CA ARG A 62 -11.57 15.24 -3.86
C ARG A 62 -12.23 16.40 -3.10
N ALA A 63 -12.63 16.19 -1.84
CA ALA A 63 -13.16 17.24 -0.97
C ALA A 63 -12.20 18.44 -0.75
N SER A 64 -10.87 18.27 -0.87
CA SER A 64 -9.93 19.39 -0.83
C SER A 64 -10.05 20.32 -2.03
N MET A 65 -10.51 19.82 -3.20
CA MET A 65 -10.77 20.65 -4.38
C MET A 65 -11.91 21.65 -4.16
N PHE A 66 -12.74 21.40 -3.14
CA PHE A 66 -13.88 22.25 -2.75
C PHE A 66 -13.61 23.04 -1.47
N ASN A 67 -12.36 23.12 -1.00
CA ASN A 67 -11.96 23.77 0.26
C ASN A 67 -12.70 23.22 1.50
N LEU A 68 -13.18 21.97 1.44
CA LEU A 68 -13.92 21.33 2.55
C LEU A 68 -12.99 20.72 3.61
N ILE A 69 -11.69 20.91 3.45
CA ILE A 69 -10.66 20.24 4.23
C ILE A 69 -9.57 21.27 4.57
N PRO A 70 -9.10 21.32 5.82
CA PRO A 70 -7.99 22.19 6.23
C PRO A 70 -6.70 21.97 5.42
N GLU A 71 -5.84 22.99 5.31
CA GLU A 71 -4.54 22.83 4.66
C GLU A 71 -3.63 21.84 5.39
N ASP A 72 -3.71 21.83 6.72
CA ASP A 72 -3.00 20.98 7.67
C ASP A 72 -3.71 19.64 7.94
N TRP A 73 -4.65 19.23 7.08
CA TRP A 73 -5.38 17.96 7.18
C TRP A 73 -4.52 16.69 7.18
N GLY A 74 -3.22 16.85 6.91
CA GLY A 74 -2.23 15.79 6.90
C GLY A 74 -2.06 15.20 5.50
N GLY A 75 -1.82 13.89 5.46
CA GLY A 75 -1.42 13.21 4.22
C GLY A 75 0.05 13.43 3.85
N TYR A 76 0.91 13.52 4.87
CA TYR A 76 2.34 13.71 4.65
C TYR A 76 2.95 12.47 3.98
N VAL A 77 3.73 12.70 2.92
CA VAL A 77 4.52 11.67 2.23
C VAL A 77 5.72 11.22 3.07
N MET A 78 6.21 12.07 3.98
CA MET A 78 7.44 11.82 4.75
C MET A 78 7.50 10.45 5.46
N PRO A 79 6.46 10.00 6.20
CA PRO A 79 6.47 8.70 6.85
C PRO A 79 6.57 7.52 5.87
N TRP A 80 6.04 7.69 4.65
CA TRP A 80 6.11 6.70 3.58
C TRP A 80 7.48 6.66 2.94
N ALA A 81 8.09 7.83 2.68
CA ALA A 81 9.45 7.92 2.15
C ALA A 81 10.49 7.28 3.09
N THR A 82 10.39 7.53 4.40
CA THR A 82 11.28 6.92 5.40
C THR A 82 11.11 5.41 5.52
N ALA A 83 9.95 4.87 5.13
CA ALA A 83 9.67 3.45 5.18
C ALA A 83 9.89 2.75 3.82
N ILE A 84 10.40 3.43 2.80
CA ILE A 84 10.74 2.78 1.52
C ILE A 84 12.23 2.99 1.20
N SER A 85 12.89 3.95 1.85
CA SER A 85 14.36 4.09 1.86
C SER A 85 15.04 2.92 2.55
#